data_AF-A0A2M8HJY2-F1
#
_entry.id   AF-A0A2M8HJY2-F1
#
_cell.length_a   1.000
_cell.length_b   1.000
_cell.length_c   1.000
_cell.angle_alpha   90.00
_cell.angle_beta   90.00
_cell.angle_gamma   90.00
#
_symmetry.space_group_name_H-M   'P 1'
#
loop_
_entity.id
_entity.type
_entity.pdbx_description
1 polymer ?
#
loop_
_entity_poly.entity_id
_entity_poly.type
_entity_poly.pdbx_seq_one_letter_code
_entity_poly.pdbx_strand_id
1 'polypeptide(L)'
;MENLYLILGLSLLWTHELDAIRRREWKIFFIIGDWEEEKAYWFWIFAHIPLFFLSYYLFIPSESSGDHFIYKLGLDIFFIVHLLLHIFLAKHRENRFQSFGSKFLIFTVGICGILDLYIQFF
;
A
#
# COMPACT_ATOMS: atom_id res chain seq x y z
N MET A 1 3.79 8.70 20.36
CA MET A 1 3.02 8.98 19.13
C MET A 1 3.85 8.82 17.85
N GLU A 2 5.15 8.52 17.95
CA GLU A 2 6.14 8.57 16.83
C GLU A 2 5.90 7.65 15.62
N ASN A 3 4.91 6.76 15.66
CA ASN A 3 4.56 5.87 14.53
C ASN A 3 3.04 5.82 14.28
N LEU A 4 2.26 6.75 14.85
CA LEU A 4 0.80 6.68 14.78
C LEU A 4 0.30 6.70 13.33
N TYR A 5 0.82 7.62 12.52
CA TYR A 5 0.40 7.78 11.13
C TYR A 5 0.91 6.64 10.27
N LEU A 6 2.15 6.17 10.49
CA LEU A 6 2.66 4.97 9.83
C LEU A 6 1.79 3.73 10.11
N ILE A 7 1.44 3.47 11.37
CA ILE A 7 0.63 2.29 11.76
C ILE A 7 -0.79 2.40 11.19
N LEU A 8 -1.39 3.59 11.25
CA LEU A 8 -2.70 3.85 10.65
C LEU A 8 -2.65 3.68 9.13
N GLY A 9 -1.64 4.25 8.48
CA GLY A 9 -1.42 4.13 7.04
C GLY A 9 -1.23 2.67 6.60
N LEU A 10 -0.47 1.87 7.35
CA LEU A 10 -0.33 0.43 7.11
C LEU A 10 -1.66 -0.31 7.25
N SER A 11 -2.43 -0.01 8.30
CA SER A 11 -3.75 -0.61 8.52
C SER A 11 -4.71 -0.32 7.37
N LEU A 12 -4.69 0.93 6.88
CA LEU A 12 -5.49 1.37 5.74
C LEU A 12 -5.01 0.75 4.43
N LEU A 13 -3.70 0.63 4.22
CA LEU A 13 -3.11 -0.02 3.05
C LEU A 13 -3.55 -1.48 3.01
N TRP A 14 -3.45 -2.22 4.11
CA TRP A 14 -3.90 -3.62 4.13
C TRP A 14 -5.39 -3.77 3.91
N THR A 15 -6.19 -2.85 4.44
CA THR A 15 -7.63 -2.83 4.15
C THR A 15 -7.89 -2.52 2.66
N HIS A 16 -7.12 -1.63 2.05
CA HIS A 16 -7.15 -1.33 0.62
C HIS A 16 -6.79 -2.56 -0.23
N GLU A 17 -5.73 -3.29 0.12
CA GLU A 17 -5.34 -4.50 -0.62
C GLU A 17 -6.40 -5.62 -0.55
N LEU A 18 -7.16 -5.72 0.55
CA LEU A 18 -8.31 -6.64 0.62
C LEU A 18 -9.42 -6.23 -0.36
N ASP A 19 -9.69 -4.93 -0.50
CA ASP A 19 -10.61 -4.41 -1.53
C ASP A 19 -10.03 -4.59 -2.94
N ALA A 20 -8.72 -4.49 -3.12
CA ALA A 20 -8.00 -4.76 -4.37
C ALA A 20 -8.20 -6.18 -4.87
N ILE A 21 -8.09 -7.15 -3.96
CA ILE A 21 -8.36 -8.55 -4.26
C ILE A 21 -9.79 -8.73 -4.75
N ARG A 22 -10.76 -8.15 -4.03
CA ARG A 22 -12.18 -8.20 -4.42
C ARG A 22 -12.43 -7.55 -5.78
N ARG A 23 -11.72 -6.46 -6.10
CA ARG A 23 -11.88 -5.67 -7.32
C ARG A 23 -11.02 -6.12 -8.48
N ARG A 24 -10.16 -7.13 -8.29
CA ARG A 24 -9.29 -7.71 -9.31
C ARG A 24 -8.29 -6.69 -9.86
N GLU A 25 -7.63 -5.97 -8.96
CA GLU A 25 -6.71 -4.88 -9.34
C GLU A 25 -5.60 -5.32 -10.29
N TRP A 26 -5.18 -6.59 -10.22
CA TRP A 26 -4.22 -7.18 -11.13
C TRP A 26 -4.55 -6.97 -12.61
N LYS A 27 -5.83 -6.78 -12.97
CA LYS A 27 -6.26 -6.45 -14.35
C LYS A 27 -5.73 -5.11 -14.87
N ILE A 28 -5.29 -4.21 -14.00
CA ILE A 28 -4.66 -2.94 -14.38
C ILE A 28 -3.17 -3.14 -14.72
N PHE A 29 -2.53 -4.16 -14.16
CA PHE A 29 -1.09 -4.38 -14.34
C PHE A 29 -0.78 -5.00 -15.69
N PHE A 30 0.20 -4.41 -16.39
CA PHE A 30 0.62 -4.86 -17.73
C PHE A 30 1.08 -6.33 -17.78
N ILE A 31 1.77 -6.81 -16.74
CA ILE A 31 2.37 -8.16 -16.74
C ILE A 31 1.33 -9.25 -16.40
N ILE A 32 0.48 -9.00 -15.41
CA ILE A 32 -0.40 -10.01 -14.82
C ILE A 32 -1.88 -9.84 -15.22
N GLY A 33 -2.25 -8.72 -15.85
CA GLY A 33 -3.63 -8.45 -16.23
C GLY A 33 -4.19 -9.43 -17.25
N ASP A 34 -3.32 -9.92 -18.14
CA ASP A 34 -3.65 -10.88 -19.20
C ASP A 34 -3.51 -12.35 -18.77
N TRP A 35 -3.11 -12.61 -17.52
CA TRP A 35 -3.01 -13.99 -17.02
C TRP A 35 -4.41 -14.60 -16.85
N GLU A 36 -4.44 -15.94 -16.89
CA GLU A 36 -5.59 -16.72 -16.47
C GLU A 36 -6.03 -16.30 -15.06
N GLU A 37 -7.33 -16.15 -14.86
CA GLU A 37 -7.90 -15.51 -13.68
C GLU A 37 -7.47 -16.16 -12.37
N GLU A 38 -7.49 -17.49 -12.30
CA GLU A 38 -7.09 -18.23 -11.10
C GLU A 38 -5.59 -18.08 -10.81
N LYS A 39 -4.75 -18.11 -11.86
CA LYS A 39 -3.31 -17.89 -11.73
C LYS A 39 -3.00 -16.47 -11.26
N ALA A 40 -3.65 -15.47 -11.82
CA ALA A 40 -3.48 -14.07 -11.45
C ALA A 40 -3.91 -13.82 -10.00
N TYR A 41 -5.05 -14.39 -9.61
CA TYR A 41 -5.56 -14.33 -8.23
C TYR A 41 -4.57 -14.91 -7.23
N TRP A 42 -4.10 -16.15 -7.44
CA TRP A 42 -3.16 -16.79 -6.52
C TRP A 42 -1.82 -16.08 -6.47
N PHE A 43 -1.29 -15.65 -7.62
CA PHE A 43 -0.07 -14.85 -7.65
C PHE A 43 -0.23 -13.57 -6.84
N TRP A 44 -1.35 -12.85 -7.02
CA TRP A 44 -1.66 -11.64 -6.27
C TRP A 44 -1.69 -11.93 -4.77
N ILE A 45 -2.47 -12.93 -4.32
CA ILE A 45 -2.53 -13.34 -2.91
C ILE A 45 -1.14 -13.66 -2.34
N PHE A 46 -0.36 -14.50 -3.03
CA PHE A 46 0.96 -14.92 -2.52
C PHE A 46 1.98 -13.79 -2.51
N ALA A 47 1.90 -12.84 -3.44
CA ALA A 47 2.75 -11.65 -3.46
C ALA A 47 2.52 -10.75 -2.23
N HIS A 48 1.34 -10.80 -1.61
CA HIS A 48 1.06 -10.03 -0.39
C HIS A 48 1.73 -10.60 0.85
N ILE A 49 2.02 -11.90 0.91
CA ILE A 49 2.69 -12.53 2.06
C ILE A 49 4.05 -11.87 2.35
N PRO A 50 5.00 -11.76 1.40
CA PRO A 50 6.27 -11.09 1.66
C PRO A 50 6.09 -9.59 1.93
N LEU A 51 5.09 -8.92 1.34
CA LEU A 51 4.80 -7.52 1.61
C LEU A 51 4.31 -7.29 3.05
N PHE A 52 3.38 -8.13 3.51
CA PHE A 52 2.93 -8.14 4.90
C PHE A 52 4.10 -8.42 5.84
N PHE A 53 4.87 -9.48 5.57
CA PHE A 53 6.02 -9.84 6.38
C PHE A 53 7.03 -8.69 6.52
N LEU A 54 7.41 -8.06 5.42
CA LEU A 54 8.37 -6.96 5.42
C LEU A 54 7.84 -5.74 6.20
N SER A 55 6.55 -5.45 6.10
CA SER A 55 5.96 -4.34 6.87
C SER A 55 5.93 -4.59 8.37
N TYR A 56 5.69 -5.83 8.80
CA TYR A 56 5.66 -6.19 10.22
C TYR A 56 7.07 -6.32 10.79
N TYR A 57 8.01 -6.76 9.97
CA TYR A 57 9.43 -6.84 10.33
C TYR A 57 9.95 -5.50 10.85
N LEU A 58 9.46 -4.37 10.30
CA LEU A 58 9.79 -3.03 10.74
C LEU A 58 9.44 -2.73 12.21
N PHE A 59 8.49 -3.47 12.81
CA PHE A 59 8.05 -3.26 14.19
C PHE A 59 8.70 -4.22 15.18
N ILE A 60 9.56 -5.12 14.70
CA ILE A 60 10.36 -5.98 15.58
C ILE A 60 11.46 -5.10 16.20
N PRO A 61 11.59 -5.04 17.54
CA PRO A 61 12.63 -4.23 18.18
C PRO A 61 14.03 -4.61 17.69
N SER A 62 14.76 -3.65 17.12
CA SER A 62 16.18 -3.77 16.80
C SER A 62 17.00 -2.87 17.71
N GLU A 63 18.22 -3.31 18.07
CA GLU A 63 19.18 -2.45 18.79
C GLU A 63 19.81 -1.38 17.88
N SER A 64 19.68 -1.50 16.55
CA SER A 64 20.14 -0.51 15.56
C SER A 64 19.02 0.49 15.22
N SER A 65 19.10 1.70 15.76
CA SER A 65 18.14 2.78 15.48
C SER A 65 18.13 3.24 14.01
N GLY A 66 19.22 3.03 13.27
CA GLY A 66 19.36 3.47 11.87
C GLY A 66 18.55 2.64 10.86
N ASP A 67 18.31 1.36 11.14
CA ASP A 67 17.64 0.48 10.18
C ASP A 67 16.16 0.85 10.04
N HIS A 68 15.49 1.13 11.16
CA HIS A 68 14.07 1.51 11.16
C HIS A 68 13.78 2.78 10.36
N PHE A 69 14.69 3.77 10.34
CA PHE A 69 14.46 5.02 9.62
C PHE A 69 14.32 4.82 8.11
N ILE A 70 15.23 4.07 7.48
CA ILE A 70 15.20 3.84 6.02
C ILE A 70 13.92 3.10 5.61
N TYR A 71 13.51 2.11 6.40
CA TYR A 71 12.28 1.36 6.15
C TYR A 71 11.02 2.21 6.36
N LYS A 72 10.97 3.04 7.41
CA LYS A 72 9.86 3.99 7.63
C LYS A 72 9.72 4.94 6.44
N LEU A 73 10.82 5.60 6.07
CA LEU A 73 10.90 6.49 4.91
C LEU A 73 10.45 5.78 3.63
N GLY A 74 10.88 4.54 3.43
CA GLY A 74 10.47 3.71 2.29
C GLY A 74 8.96 3.45 2.25
N LEU A 75 8.34 3.14 3.39
CA LEU A 75 6.89 2.94 3.47
C LEU A 75 6.11 4.23 3.23
N ASP A 76 6.55 5.36 3.78
CA ASP A 76 5.86 6.63 3.58
C ASP A 76 5.92 7.08 2.11
N ILE A 77 7.09 6.93 1.47
CA ILE A 77 7.23 7.17 0.04
C ILE A 77 6.33 6.20 -0.74
N PHE A 78 6.27 4.93 -0.36
CA PHE A 78 5.39 3.96 -1.00
C PHE A 78 3.92 4.38 -0.89
N PHE A 79 3.43 4.82 0.27
CA PHE A 79 2.06 5.31 0.45
C PHE A 79 1.71 6.45 -0.50
N ILE A 80 2.61 7.43 -0.62
CA ILE A 80 2.41 8.60 -1.49
C ILE A 80 2.42 8.17 -2.96
N VAL A 81 3.43 7.40 -3.37
CA VAL A 81 3.55 6.91 -4.75
C VAL A 81 2.35 6.04 -5.12
N HIS A 82 1.90 5.17 -4.23
CA HIS A 82 0.75 4.30 -4.45
C HIS A 82 -0.53 5.12 -4.65
N LEU A 83 -0.78 6.15 -3.82
CA LEU A 83 -1.88 7.09 -4.05
C LEU A 83 -1.77 7.77 -5.43
N LEU A 84 -0.58 8.25 -5.79
CA LEU A 84 -0.36 8.89 -7.08
C LEU A 84 -0.65 7.91 -8.24
N LEU A 85 -0.20 6.66 -8.15
CA LEU A 85 -0.50 5.62 -9.15
C LEU A 85 -2.01 5.45 -9.33
N HIS A 86 -2.79 5.40 -8.25
CA HIS A 86 -4.25 5.35 -8.35
C HIS A 86 -4.87 6.58 -9.02
N ILE A 87 -4.31 7.77 -8.76
CA ILE A 87 -4.76 9.01 -9.42
C ILE A 87 -4.46 8.94 -10.92
N PHE A 88 -3.25 8.52 -11.31
CA PHE A 88 -2.85 8.37 -12.72
C PHE A 88 -3.66 7.29 -13.45
N LEU A 89 -3.93 6.17 -12.78
CA LEU A 89 -4.67 5.03 -13.33
C LEU A 89 -6.18 5.14 -13.11
N ALA A 90 -6.67 6.26 -12.58
CA ALA A 90 -8.10 6.48 -12.31
C ALA A 90 -9.00 6.32 -13.54
N LYS A 91 -8.47 6.60 -14.73
CA LYS A 91 -9.17 6.51 -16.02
C LYS A 91 -8.91 5.20 -16.78
N HIS A 92 -8.12 4.28 -16.22
CA HIS A 92 -7.82 3.02 -16.88
C HIS A 92 -9.09 2.16 -17.03
N ARG A 93 -9.27 1.49 -18.18
CA ARG A 93 -10.50 0.75 -18.53
C ARG A 93 -10.84 -0.34 -17.51
N GLU A 94 -9.82 -1.04 -17.03
CA GLU A 94 -9.96 -2.11 -16.04
C GLU A 94 -9.98 -1.59 -14.59
N ASN A 95 -9.97 -0.28 -14.38
CA ASN A 95 -9.99 0.27 -13.03
C ASN A 95 -11.39 0.19 -12.41
N ARG A 96 -11.55 -0.77 -11.49
CA ARG A 96 -12.78 -1.00 -10.72
C ARG A 96 -12.80 -0.29 -9.35
N PHE A 97 -11.79 0.53 -9.04
CA PHE A 97 -11.68 1.34 -7.81
C PHE A 97 -12.43 2.67 -7.90
N GLN A 98 -13.71 2.61 -8.28
CA GLN A 98 -14.52 3.83 -8.43
C GLN A 98 -15.37 4.17 -7.21
N SER A 99 -15.50 3.23 -6.26
CA SER A 99 -16.34 3.42 -5.07
C SER A 99 -15.72 4.45 -4.11
N PHE A 100 -16.59 5.17 -3.39
CA PHE A 100 -16.15 6.13 -2.38
C PHE A 100 -15.27 5.46 -1.32
N GLY A 101 -15.66 4.28 -0.82
CA GLY A 101 -14.90 3.54 0.20
C GLY A 101 -13.49 3.20 -0.27
N SER A 102 -13.34 2.69 -1.49
CA SER A 102 -12.03 2.36 -2.06
C SER A 102 -11.13 3.58 -2.22
N LYS A 103 -11.70 4.69 -2.72
CA LYS A 103 -10.97 5.96 -2.86
C LYS A 103 -10.59 6.53 -1.50
N PHE A 104 -11.47 6.42 -0.52
CA PHE A 104 -11.22 6.88 0.84
C PHE A 104 -10.03 6.15 1.46
N LEU A 105 -9.96 4.82 1.33
CA LEU A 105 -8.84 4.02 1.84
C LEU A 105 -7.52 4.53 1.27
N ILE A 106 -7.36 4.54 -0.05
CA ILE A 106 -6.07 4.92 -0.65
C ILE A 106 -5.71 6.39 -0.45
N PHE A 107 -6.69 7.29 -0.47
CA PHE A 107 -6.44 8.71 -0.21
C PHE A 107 -5.94 8.93 1.22
N THR A 108 -6.52 8.22 2.18
CA THR A 108 -6.11 8.30 3.59
C THR A 108 -4.74 7.66 3.82
N VAL A 109 -4.39 6.59 3.10
CA VAL A 109 -3.02 6.01 3.09
C VAL A 109 -2.00 7.08 2.68
N GLY A 110 -2.22 7.77 1.57
CA GLY A 110 -1.30 8.81 1.11
C GLY A 110 -1.19 10.00 2.09
N ILE A 111 -2.30 10.42 2.70
CA ILE A 111 -2.28 11.45 3.76
C ILE A 111 -1.43 10.99 4.95
N CYS A 112 -1.57 9.74 5.38
CA CYS A 112 -0.79 9.21 6.50
C CYS A 112 0.71 9.27 6.21
N GLY A 113 1.15 8.89 5.00
CA GLY A 113 2.56 9.00 4.61
C GLY A 113 3.08 10.43 4.62
N ILE A 114 2.29 11.41 4.15
CA ILE A 114 2.67 12.83 4.20
C ILE A 114 2.80 13.32 5.65
N LEU A 115 1.85 12.96 6.51
CA LEU A 115 1.84 13.37 7.92
C LEU A 115 2.98 12.71 8.71
N ASP A 116 3.26 11.43 8.49
CA ASP A 116 4.37 10.75 9.16
C ASP A 116 5.71 11.36 8.76
N LEU A 117 5.94 11.63 7.45
CA LEU A 117 7.14 12.33 6.99
C LEU A 117 7.26 13.71 7.61
N TYR A 118 6.19 14.49 7.64
CA TYR A 118 6.23 15.82 8.23
C TYR A 118 6.71 15.77 9.69
N ILE A 119 6.20 14.83 10.49
CA ILE A 119 6.57 14.65 11.90
C ILE A 119 7.99 14.08 12.07
N GLN A 120 8.45 13.27 11.12
CA GLN A 120 9.81 12.72 11.17
C GLN A 120 10.89 13.79 10.90
N PHE A 121 10.58 14.81 10.10
CA PHE A 121 11.55 15.83 9.66
C PHE A 121 11.40 17.20 10.34
N PHE A 122 10.29 17.49 11.03
CA PHE A 122 9.99 18.78 11.68
C PHE A 122 9.50 18.60 13.12
#